data_AF-A0A8T5UEK1-F1
#
_entry.id   AF-A0A8T5UEK1-F1
#
_cell.length_a   1.000
_cell.length_b   1.000
_cell.length_c   1.000
_cell.angle_alpha   90.00
_cell.angle_beta   90.00
_cell.angle_gamma   90.00
#
_symmetry.space_group_name_H-M   'P 1'
#
loop_
_entity.id
_entity.type
_entity.pdbx_description
1 polymer ?
#
loop_
_entity_poly.entity_id
_entity_poly.type
_entity_poly.pdbx_seq_one_letter_code
_entity_poly.pdbx_strand_id
1 'polypeptide(L)'
;MSTVKNMFKGILFTFIYLTTTMIIPYLTFTWVKELSILGIPIVMSQLEYERILFWISAFGLMISGCAFFNYSSPKGSIRKAIFALIQILLNCLYIWSYKFSGATDVSFEILTIGDLSIDFSQMILLYMGIYFLTIILKVYDLVDFTLNREKIREKRYSKKGGDTK
;
A
#
# COMPACT_ATOMS: atom_id res chain seq x y z
N MET A 1 -19.76 -1.72 -18.67
CA MET A 1 -18.42 -1.09 -18.68
C MET A 1 -17.62 -1.65 -19.85
N SER A 2 -17.21 -0.79 -20.77
CA SER A 2 -16.29 -1.12 -21.87
C SER A 2 -14.92 -1.52 -21.32
N THR A 3 -14.27 -2.50 -21.95
CA THR A 3 -12.92 -2.99 -21.60
C THR A 3 -11.91 -1.85 -21.53
N VAL A 4 -12.02 -0.88 -22.44
CA VAL A 4 -11.15 0.32 -22.49
C VAL A 4 -11.26 1.15 -21.20
N LYS A 5 -12.48 1.34 -20.68
CA LYS A 5 -12.70 2.09 -19.44
C LYS A 5 -12.05 1.41 -18.23
N ASN A 6 -12.03 0.08 -18.20
CA ASN A 6 -11.37 -0.65 -17.12
C ASN A 6 -9.85 -0.55 -17.22
N MET A 7 -9.29 -0.61 -18.43
CA MET A 7 -7.84 -0.42 -18.63
C MET A 7 -7.38 0.98 -18.20
N PHE A 8 -8.10 2.02 -18.61
CA PHE A 8 -7.79 3.40 -18.19
C PHE A 8 -7.86 3.55 -16.66
N LYS A 9 -8.86 2.93 -16.04
CA LYS A 9 -8.94 2.87 -14.57
C LYS A 9 -7.72 2.17 -13.97
N GLY A 10 -7.28 1.05 -14.53
CA GLY A 10 -6.06 0.37 -14.10
C GLY A 10 -4.85 1.29 -14.10
N ILE A 11 -4.61 1.99 -15.22
CA ILE A 11 -3.50 2.94 -15.37
C ILE A 11 -3.58 4.06 -14.33
N LEU A 12 -4.75 4.69 -14.18
CA LEU A 12 -4.96 5.78 -13.22
C LEU A 12 -4.63 5.33 -11.80
N PHE A 13 -5.12 4.16 -11.38
CA PHE A 13 -4.84 3.66 -10.04
C PHE A 13 -3.38 3.25 -9.87
N THR A 14 -2.72 2.70 -10.89
CA THR A 14 -1.27 2.47 -10.83
C THR A 14 -0.51 3.76 -10.58
N PHE A 15 -0.86 4.86 -11.26
CA PHE A 15 -0.21 6.15 -11.05
C PHE A 15 -0.45 6.69 -9.63
N ILE A 16 -1.69 6.58 -9.13
CA ILE A 16 -2.03 6.96 -7.76
C ILE A 16 -1.17 6.18 -6.76
N TYR A 17 -1.12 4.85 -6.88
CA TYR A 17 -0.34 4.01 -5.96
C TYR A 17 1.15 4.27 -6.09
N LEU A 18 1.69 4.44 -7.31
CA LEU A 18 3.09 4.78 -7.50
C LEU A 18 3.44 6.10 -6.81
N THR A 19 2.53 7.08 -6.88
CA THR A 19 2.70 8.36 -6.19
C THR A 19 2.65 8.19 -4.67
N THR A 20 1.65 7.48 -4.15
CA THR A 20 1.43 7.37 -2.69
C THR A 20 2.36 6.39 -1.98
N THR A 21 2.81 5.32 -2.65
CA THR A 21 3.65 4.28 -2.04
C THR A 21 5.12 4.41 -2.39
N MET A 22 5.50 5.31 -3.31
CA MET A 22 6.90 5.47 -3.72
C MET A 22 7.33 6.93 -3.71
N ILE A 23 6.68 7.79 -4.50
CA ILE A 23 7.10 9.19 -4.66
C ILE A 23 6.98 9.96 -3.34
N ILE A 24 5.82 9.90 -2.68
CA ILE A 24 5.60 10.61 -1.42
C ILE A 24 6.58 10.12 -0.34
N PRO A 25 6.69 8.80 -0.04
CA PRO A 25 7.67 8.31 0.92
C PRO A 25 9.11 8.70 0.58
N TYR A 26 9.52 8.57 -0.69
CA TYR A 26 10.86 8.96 -1.14
C TYR A 26 11.15 10.42 -0.78
N LEU A 27 10.26 11.35 -1.18
CA LEU A 27 10.41 12.77 -0.88
C LEU A 27 10.41 13.04 0.62
N THR A 28 9.53 12.38 1.38
CA THR A 28 9.48 12.52 2.84
C THR A 28 10.81 12.13 3.48
N PHE A 29 11.40 10.98 3.12
CA PHE A 29 12.67 10.54 3.70
C PHE A 29 13.85 11.40 3.23
N THR A 30 13.84 11.87 1.97
CA THR A 30 14.84 12.83 1.49
C THR A 30 14.79 14.14 2.28
N TRP A 31 13.60 14.68 2.53
CA TRP A 31 13.44 15.90 3.33
C TRP A 31 13.78 15.69 4.81
N VAL A 32 13.37 14.55 5.39
CA VAL A 32 13.70 14.21 6.79
C VAL A 32 15.20 14.09 7.00
N LYS A 33 15.95 13.57 6.02
CA LYS A 33 17.41 13.52 6.07
C LYS A 33 18.06 14.91 6.14
N GLU A 34 17.45 15.91 5.48
CA GLU A 34 17.96 17.29 5.42
C GLU A 34 17.38 18.18 6.52
N LEU A 35 16.36 17.71 7.23
CA LEU A 35 15.70 18.45 8.30
C LEU A 35 16.59 18.49 9.55
N SER A 36 16.90 19.72 9.97
CA SER A 36 17.33 20.01 11.33
C SER A 36 16.14 20.61 12.08
N ILE A 37 15.76 20.01 13.20
CA ILE A 37 14.67 20.51 14.05
C ILE A 37 15.34 21.27 15.20
N LEU A 38 15.03 22.57 15.33
CA LEU A 38 15.58 23.43 16.40
C LEU A 38 17.12 23.50 16.42
N GLY A 39 17.77 23.31 15.27
CA GLY A 39 19.24 23.32 15.15
C GLY A 39 19.92 21.99 15.50
N ILE A 40 19.15 20.94 15.82
CA ILE A 40 19.64 19.59 16.08
C ILE A 40 19.51 18.75 14.80
N PRO A 41 20.59 18.17 14.26
CA PRO A 41 20.53 17.31 13.09
C PRO A 41 19.84 15.99 13.43
N ILE A 42 18.94 15.53 12.56
CA ILE A 42 18.41 14.17 12.65
C ILE A 42 19.51 13.21 12.19
N VAL A 43 19.93 12.31 13.07
CA VAL A 43 20.97 11.32 12.75
C VAL A 43 20.30 10.12 12.07
N MET A 44 20.11 10.20 10.75
CA MET A 44 19.80 9.02 9.94
C MET A 44 21.09 8.55 9.27
N SER A 45 21.52 7.32 9.54
CA SER A 45 22.71 6.79 8.88
C SER A 45 22.44 6.61 7.38
N GLN A 46 23.49 6.78 6.56
CA GLN A 46 23.40 6.56 5.11
C GLN A 46 22.91 5.13 4.79
N LEU A 47 23.29 4.15 5.61
CA LEU A 47 22.88 2.76 5.46
C LEU A 47 21.38 2.54 5.72
N GLU A 48 20.82 3.18 6.76
CA GLU A 48 19.38 3.12 7.05
C GLU A 48 18.58 3.81 5.95
N TYR A 49 19.03 4.98 5.50
CA TYR A 49 18.41 5.69 4.38
C TYR A 49 18.35 4.84 3.11
N GLU A 50 19.46 4.20 2.72
CA GLU A 50 19.50 3.33 1.54
C GLU A 50 18.59 2.09 1.69
N ARG A 51 18.56 1.47 2.89
CA ARG A 51 17.66 0.35 3.17
C ARG A 51 16.19 0.76 3.07
N ILE A 52 15.83 1.91 3.63
CA ILE A 52 14.47 2.46 3.56
C ILE A 52 14.07 2.66 2.10
N LEU A 53 14.90 3.34 1.31
CA LEU A 53 14.62 3.59 -0.10
C LEU A 53 14.51 2.31 -0.94
N PHE A 54 15.35 1.31 -0.65
CA PHE A 54 15.26 0.00 -1.29
C PHE A 54 13.88 -0.64 -1.07
N TRP A 55 13.41 -0.71 0.17
CA TRP A 55 12.11 -1.30 0.49
C TRP A 55 10.93 -0.50 -0.07
N ILE A 56 11.02 0.85 -0.04
CA ILE A 56 10.05 1.75 -0.69
C ILE A 56 9.94 1.46 -2.18
N SER A 57 11.07 1.33 -2.86
CA SER A 57 11.09 1.09 -4.30
C SER A 57 10.58 -0.31 -4.64
N ALA A 58 11.07 -1.33 -3.94
CA ALA A 58 10.70 -2.72 -4.19
C ALA A 58 9.20 -2.97 -3.98
N PHE A 59 8.68 -2.64 -2.80
CA PHE A 59 7.26 -2.84 -2.51
C PHE A 59 6.36 -1.83 -3.22
N GLY A 60 6.81 -0.59 -3.40
CA GLY A 60 6.04 0.44 -4.12
C GLY A 60 5.75 0.03 -5.57
N LEU A 61 6.72 -0.54 -6.27
CA LEU A 61 6.53 -1.07 -7.62
C LEU A 61 5.59 -2.29 -7.63
N MET A 62 5.77 -3.23 -6.70
CA MET A 62 4.91 -4.42 -6.60
C MET A 62 3.44 -4.05 -6.31
N ILE A 63 3.20 -3.11 -5.38
CA ILE A 63 1.87 -2.63 -5.03
C ILE A 63 1.23 -1.91 -6.22
N SER A 64 1.99 -1.07 -6.92
CA SER A 64 1.53 -0.32 -8.10
C SER A 64 1.17 -1.25 -9.27
N GLY A 65 1.97 -2.30 -9.48
CA GLY A 65 1.67 -3.36 -10.45
C GLY A 65 0.41 -4.14 -10.09
N CYS A 66 0.24 -4.53 -8.82
CA CYS A 66 -0.98 -5.19 -8.36
C CYS A 66 -2.22 -4.29 -8.46
N ALA A 67 -2.06 -2.98 -8.24
CA ALA A 67 -3.13 -2.00 -8.42
C ALA A 67 -3.65 -2.02 -9.87
N PHE A 68 -2.77 -2.08 -10.86
CA PHE A 68 -3.20 -2.19 -12.27
C PHE A 68 -4.18 -3.34 -12.46
N PHE A 69 -3.79 -4.54 -12.03
CA PHE A 69 -4.58 -5.76 -12.21
C PHE A 69 -5.87 -5.78 -11.38
N ASN A 70 -5.84 -5.24 -10.16
CA ASN A 70 -7.02 -5.11 -9.31
C ASN A 70 -8.06 -4.15 -9.93
N TYR A 71 -7.64 -2.97 -10.35
CA TYR A 71 -8.54 -1.91 -10.83
C TYR A 71 -8.96 -2.07 -12.29
N SER A 72 -8.19 -2.77 -13.11
CA SER A 72 -8.58 -3.19 -14.47
C SER A 72 -9.52 -4.39 -14.49
N SER A 73 -9.59 -5.17 -13.40
CA SER A 73 -10.47 -6.33 -13.33
C SER A 73 -11.96 -5.95 -13.15
N PRO A 74 -12.89 -6.64 -13.82
CA PRO A 74 -14.32 -6.43 -13.66
C PRO A 74 -14.77 -6.60 -12.20
N LYS A 75 -15.73 -5.78 -11.75
CA LYS A 75 -16.36 -5.92 -10.42
C LYS A 75 -16.97 -7.34 -10.27
N GLY A 76 -16.79 -7.94 -9.09
CA GLY A 76 -17.27 -9.29 -8.79
C GLY A 76 -16.57 -10.40 -9.59
N SER A 77 -15.32 -10.19 -10.01
CA SER A 77 -14.50 -11.27 -10.59
C SER A 77 -13.56 -11.84 -9.54
N ILE A 78 -13.32 -13.16 -9.61
CA ILE A 78 -12.37 -13.85 -8.74
C ILE A 78 -10.97 -13.24 -8.90
N ARG A 79 -10.57 -12.92 -10.14
CA ARG A 79 -9.30 -12.22 -10.43
C ARG A 79 -9.16 -10.93 -9.62
N LYS A 80 -10.24 -10.13 -9.55
CA LYS A 80 -10.23 -8.90 -8.76
C LYS A 80 -10.02 -9.18 -7.27
N ALA A 81 -10.72 -10.16 -6.70
CA ALA A 81 -10.55 -10.52 -5.30
C ALA A 81 -9.13 -11.03 -4.99
N ILE A 82 -8.55 -11.85 -5.88
CA ILE A 82 -7.16 -12.32 -5.74
C ILE A 82 -6.18 -11.14 -5.73
N PHE A 83 -6.24 -10.24 -6.72
CA PHE A 83 -5.32 -9.10 -6.75
C PHE A 83 -5.56 -8.11 -5.61
N ALA A 84 -6.80 -7.94 -5.14
CA ALA A 84 -7.08 -7.14 -3.95
C ALA A 84 -6.45 -7.75 -2.69
N LEU A 85 -6.50 -9.07 -2.54
CA LEU A 85 -5.88 -9.78 -1.43
C LEU A 85 -4.34 -9.68 -1.49
N ILE A 86 -3.74 -9.96 -2.66
CA ILE A 86 -2.29 -9.81 -2.87
C ILE A 86 -1.84 -8.39 -2.57
N GLN A 87 -2.59 -7.38 -3.06
CA GLN A 87 -2.25 -5.99 -2.83
C GLN A 87 -2.24 -5.63 -1.33
N ILE A 88 -3.17 -6.15 -0.54
CA ILE A 88 -3.16 -5.94 0.92
C ILE A 88 -1.98 -6.64 1.58
N LEU A 89 -1.68 -7.89 1.19
CA LEU A 89 -0.51 -8.60 1.72
C LEU A 89 0.79 -7.85 1.43
N LEU A 90 0.91 -7.27 0.22
CA LEU A 90 2.05 -6.41 -0.12
C LEU A 90 2.09 -5.14 0.72
N ASN A 91 0.95 -4.53 1.04
CA ASN A 91 0.92 -3.38 1.96
C ASN A 91 1.32 -3.78 3.39
N CYS A 92 0.95 -4.97 3.88
CA CYS A 92 1.44 -5.49 5.15
C CYS A 92 2.96 -5.63 5.14
N LEU A 93 3.50 -6.31 4.12
CA LEU A 93 4.94 -6.51 3.98
C LEU A 93 5.67 -5.17 3.84
N TYR A 94 5.07 -4.21 3.13
CA TYR A 94 5.61 -2.87 3.00
C TYR A 94 5.71 -2.16 4.35
N ILE A 95 4.65 -2.16 5.16
CA ILE A 95 4.70 -1.57 6.50
C ILE A 95 5.68 -2.32 7.41
N TRP A 96 5.68 -3.64 7.32
CA TRP A 96 6.59 -4.47 8.10
C TRP A 96 8.07 -4.23 7.74
N SER A 97 8.36 -3.91 6.48
CA SER A 97 9.72 -3.59 6.03
C SER A 97 10.32 -2.36 6.74
N TYR A 98 9.48 -1.41 7.19
CA TYR A 98 9.96 -0.25 7.95
C TYR A 98 10.62 -0.67 9.27
N LYS A 99 10.10 -1.69 9.94
CA LYS A 99 10.70 -2.24 11.17
C LYS A 99 12.11 -2.81 10.93
N PHE A 100 12.35 -3.44 9.78
CA PHE A 100 13.67 -3.99 9.44
C PHE A 100 14.66 -2.93 8.92
N SER A 101 14.14 -1.81 8.44
CA SER A 101 14.93 -0.73 7.88
C SER A 101 15.53 0.22 8.92
N GLY A 102 15.12 0.12 10.20
CA GLY A 102 15.52 1.05 11.26
C GLY A 102 14.69 2.34 11.30
N ALA A 103 13.73 2.51 10.38
CA ALA A 103 12.87 3.69 10.31
C ALA A 103 11.89 3.86 11.49
N THR A 104 11.84 2.88 12.41
CA THR A 104 10.99 2.92 13.60
C THR A 104 11.55 3.77 14.72
N ASP A 105 12.86 3.97 14.74
CA ASP A 105 13.56 4.59 15.86
C ASP A 105 14.20 5.88 15.35
N VAL A 106 13.57 7.01 15.65
CA VAL A 106 14.12 8.32 15.29
C VAL A 106 14.81 8.89 16.52
N SER A 107 16.15 8.92 16.47
CA SER A 107 16.99 9.44 17.54
C SER A 107 17.39 10.89 17.26
N PHE A 108 17.29 11.72 18.29
CA PHE A 108 17.72 13.12 18.30
C PHE A 108 18.87 13.27 19.29
N GLU A 109 20.01 13.76 18.82
CA GLU A 109 21.13 14.11 19.70
C GLU A 109 20.93 15.53 20.23
N ILE A 110 20.40 15.66 21.46
CA ILE A 110 20.31 16.96 22.12
C ILE A 110 21.67 17.23 22.77
N LEU A 111 22.48 18.09 22.13
CA LEU A 111 23.65 18.71 22.76
C LEU A 111 23.20 19.21 24.14
N THR A 112 23.79 18.65 25.20
CA THR A 112 23.62 18.96 26.65
C THR A 112 22.66 18.06 27.47
N ILE A 113 21.73 17.27 26.90
CA ILE A 113 20.73 16.52 27.70
C ILE A 113 20.77 14.99 27.48
N GLY A 114 21.34 14.52 26.37
CA GLY A 114 21.38 13.11 25.98
C GLY A 114 20.46 12.81 24.79
N ASP A 115 20.33 11.53 24.44
CA ASP A 115 19.59 11.11 23.25
C ASP A 115 18.09 10.97 23.56
N LEU A 116 17.26 11.62 22.74
CA LEU A 116 15.81 11.40 22.75
C LEU A 116 15.47 10.48 21.57
N SER A 117 14.92 9.30 21.84
CA SER A 117 14.47 8.36 20.80
C SER A 117 12.94 8.25 20.81
N ILE A 118 12.33 8.41 19.64
CA ILE A 118 10.90 8.18 19.43
C ILE A 118 10.73 6.83 18.73
N ASP A 119 10.08 5.89 19.43
CA ASP A 119 9.76 4.55 18.90
C ASP A 119 8.35 4.55 18.25
N PHE A 120 8.32 4.32 16.94
CA PHE A 120 7.10 4.22 16.13
C PHE A 120 6.54 2.79 16.04
N SER A 121 7.09 1.82 16.77
CA SER A 121 6.69 0.40 16.73
C SER A 121 5.20 0.19 17.04
N GLN A 122 4.63 0.94 17.99
CA GLN A 122 3.20 0.85 18.31
C GLN A 122 2.32 1.35 17.16
N MET A 123 2.76 2.38 16.44
CA MET A 123 2.06 2.89 15.26
C MET A 123 2.06 1.85 14.14
N ILE A 124 3.21 1.20 13.89
CA ILE A 124 3.31 0.09 12.94
C ILE A 124 2.36 -1.04 13.32
N LEU A 125 2.32 -1.43 14.60
CA LEU A 125 1.45 -2.49 15.08
C LEU A 125 -0.04 -2.16 14.87
N LEU A 126 -0.44 -0.91 15.12
CA LEU A 126 -1.80 -0.43 14.86
C LEU A 126 -2.16 -0.59 13.38
N TYR A 127 -1.30 -0.13 12.47
CA TYR A 127 -1.52 -0.30 11.03
C TYR A 127 -1.60 -1.77 10.63
N MET A 128 -0.71 -2.62 11.16
CA MET A 128 -0.75 -4.06 10.91
C MET A 128 -2.07 -4.70 11.37
N GLY A 129 -2.64 -4.26 12.50
CA GLY A 129 -3.97 -4.69 12.96
C GLY A 129 -5.09 -4.29 11.98
N ILE A 130 -5.06 -3.07 11.45
CA ILE A 130 -6.02 -2.60 10.44
C ILE A 130 -5.91 -3.44 9.16
N TYR A 131 -4.70 -3.72 8.70
CA TYR A 131 -4.51 -4.56 7.53
C TYR A 131 -4.97 -6.00 7.76
N PHE A 132 -4.75 -6.57 8.94
CA PHE A 132 -5.26 -7.89 9.30
C PHE A 132 -6.78 -7.98 9.19
N LEU A 133 -7.51 -6.99 9.71
CA LEU A 133 -8.96 -6.91 9.54
C LEU A 133 -9.36 -6.82 8.06
N THR A 134 -8.61 -6.05 7.27
CA THR A 134 -8.85 -5.90 5.83
C THR A 134 -8.60 -7.22 5.08
N ILE A 135 -7.60 -8.02 5.50
CA ILE A 135 -7.36 -9.37 4.96
C ILE A 135 -8.58 -10.26 5.19
N ILE A 136 -9.13 -10.28 6.41
CA ILE A 136 -10.32 -11.09 6.73
C ILE A 136 -11.49 -10.73 5.79
N LEU A 137 -11.73 -9.44 5.60
CA LEU A 137 -12.78 -8.97 4.68
C LEU A 137 -12.52 -9.41 3.23
N LYS A 138 -11.27 -9.41 2.76
CA LYS A 138 -10.94 -9.85 1.39
C LYS A 138 -10.98 -11.35 1.20
N VAL A 139 -10.65 -12.12 2.23
CA VAL A 139 -10.86 -13.57 2.23
C VAL A 139 -12.35 -13.87 2.14
N TYR A 140 -13.19 -13.17 2.91
CA TYR A 140 -14.64 -13.30 2.81
C TYR A 140 -15.16 -12.96 1.40
N ASP A 141 -14.75 -11.81 0.83
CA ASP A 141 -15.10 -11.42 -0.54
C ASP A 141 -14.71 -12.50 -1.57
N LEU A 142 -13.54 -13.11 -1.40
CA LEU A 142 -13.03 -14.17 -2.28
C LEU A 142 -13.88 -15.45 -2.19
N VAL A 143 -14.25 -15.85 -0.98
CA VAL A 143 -15.12 -17.01 -0.73
C VAL A 143 -16.51 -16.76 -1.34
N ASP A 144 -17.10 -15.58 -1.10
CA ASP A 144 -18.40 -15.21 -1.65
C ASP A 144 -18.38 -15.24 -3.20
N PHE A 145 -17.36 -14.66 -3.83
CA PHE A 145 -17.24 -14.67 -5.29
C PHE A 145 -17.01 -16.07 -5.87
N THR A 146 -16.43 -16.98 -5.09
CA THR A 146 -16.20 -18.36 -5.50
C THR A 146 -17.49 -19.17 -5.42
N LEU A 147 -18.24 -19.05 -4.32
CA LEU A 147 -19.48 -19.81 -4.08
C LEU A 147 -20.67 -19.26 -4.89
N ASN A 148 -20.82 -17.94 -4.98
CA ASN A 148 -21.95 -17.29 -5.65
C ASN A 148 -21.65 -16.89 -7.11
N ARG A 149 -20.66 -17.55 -7.73
CA ARG A 149 -20.12 -17.18 -9.06
C ARG A 149 -21.19 -17.04 -10.14
N GLU A 150 -22.16 -17.94 -10.19
CA GLU A 150 -23.22 -17.97 -11.20
C GLU A 150 -24.21 -16.81 -11.03
N LYS A 151 -24.74 -16.62 -9.81
CA LYS A 151 -25.62 -15.49 -9.47
C LYS A 151 -24.97 -14.13 -9.74
N ILE A 152 -23.67 -14.00 -9.46
CA ILE A 152 -22.89 -12.77 -9.72
C ILE A 152 -22.64 -12.58 -11.22
N ARG A 153 -22.50 -13.67 -11.99
CA ARG A 153 -22.40 -13.61 -13.46
C ARG A 153 -23.73 -13.17 -14.07
N GLU A 154 -24.85 -13.77 -13.65
CA GLU A 154 -26.20 -13.42 -14.13
C GLU A 154 -26.57 -11.96 -13.83
N LYS A 155 -26.36 -11.48 -12.59
CA LYS A 155 -26.58 -10.06 -12.23
C LYS A 155 -25.75 -9.08 -13.08
N ARG A 156 -24.59 -9.51 -13.61
CA ARG A 156 -23.77 -8.70 -14.52
C ARG A 156 -24.30 -8.65 -15.95
N TYR A 157 -24.91 -9.73 -16.43
CA TYR A 157 -25.51 -9.78 -17.76
C TYR A 157 -26.88 -9.12 -17.78
N SER A 158 -27.73 -9.33 -16.76
CA SER A 158 -29.04 -8.67 -16.66
C SER A 158 -28.93 -7.15 -16.57
N LYS A 159 -27.95 -6.64 -15.80
CA LYS A 159 -27.68 -5.20 -15.69
C LYS A 159 -27.08 -4.58 -16.96
N LYS A 160 -26.55 -5.38 -17.89
CA LYS A 160 -26.08 -4.90 -19.20
C LYS A 160 -27.18 -4.94 -20.28
N GLY A 161 -28.18 -5.81 -20.14
CA GLY A 161 -29.32 -5.91 -21.06
C GLY A 161 -30.41 -4.85 -20.84
N GLY A 162 -30.37 -4.13 -19.72
CA GLY A 162 -31.33 -3.05 -19.40
C GLY A 162 -31.02 -1.69 -20.04
N ASP A 163 -29.82 -1.49 -20.58
CA ASP A 163 -29.38 -0.22 -21.19
C ASP A 163 -29.60 -0.20 -22.73
N THR A 164 -30.49 -1.04 -23.26
CA THR A 164 -30.83 -1.11 -24.71
C THR A 164 -32.30 -0.87 -25.00
N LYS A 165 -32.95 0.01 -24.23
CA LYS A 165 -34.24 0.60 -24.59
C LYS A 165 -34.18 2.10 -24.49
#